data_AF-A0A1V5ZUB2-F1
#
_entry.id   AF-A0A1V5ZUB2-F1
#
_cell.length_a   1.000
_cell.length_b   1.000
_cell.length_c   1.000
_cell.angle_alpha   90.00
_cell.angle_beta   90.00
_cell.angle_gamma   90.00
#
_symmetry.space_group_name_H-M   'P 1'
#
loop_
_entity.id
_entity.type
_entity.pdbx_description
1 polymer ?
#
loop_
_entity_poly.entity_id
_entity_poly.type
_entity_poly.pdbx_seq_one_letter_code
_entity_poly.pdbx_strand_id
1 'polypeptide(L)'
;MGEKYINAFTDFGFKRIFGTEPNKDLLIDFLNQLFLPENKKIVSLTYLPTERLGQVTADRSGVFDIYCETEKGEKLIVEMQKARQDFFKDRSVFYSTFPIQDQAIRGEWNFKLNAVYTVGLLGFNFAEHADDAKYFHHEVKLMDTKRKTVFFDKLTYIYLELPKFNKTEDELENDFDRWLYVLKNLHMFDNRPAKIENRIFKKLFEVAKIAAFTKDEKMAYETSLKHLRDLNNVIDTARREGVEEGRAEGIESGIKQVAIKMLNDGLSSEMVAKYTGLTLTQIESLANNNRVCETTAGYKSEKPRKKRK
;
A
#
# COMPACT_ATOMS: atom_id res chain seq x y z
N MET A 1 -6.02 -14.59 -27.74
CA MET A 1 -5.26 -15.60 -26.95
C MET A 1 -5.60 -15.37 -25.48
N GLY A 2 -6.07 -16.40 -24.78
CA GLY A 2 -6.40 -16.28 -23.35
C GLY A 2 -5.14 -16.41 -22.50
N GLU A 3 -5.13 -15.77 -21.33
CA GLU A 3 -4.07 -15.95 -20.32
C GLU A 3 -3.95 -17.44 -19.95
N LYS A 4 -2.72 -17.94 -19.82
CA LYS A 4 -2.45 -19.35 -19.48
C LYS A 4 -2.37 -19.58 -17.97
N TYR A 5 -1.88 -18.58 -17.23
CA TYR A 5 -1.75 -18.61 -15.79
C TYR A 5 -2.57 -17.50 -15.14
N ILE A 6 -2.97 -17.73 -13.88
CA ILE A 6 -3.74 -16.78 -13.09
C ILE A 6 -2.99 -15.47 -12.79
N ASN A 7 -3.77 -14.43 -12.54
CA ASN A 7 -3.27 -13.16 -12.04
C ASN A 7 -3.25 -13.14 -10.50
N ALA A 8 -2.05 -13.08 -9.91
CA ALA A 8 -1.86 -13.08 -8.45
C ALA A 8 -2.40 -11.82 -7.75
N PHE A 9 -2.69 -10.73 -8.48
CA PHE A 9 -3.34 -9.54 -7.93
C PHE A 9 -4.86 -9.70 -7.74
N THR A 10 -5.43 -10.82 -8.18
CA THR A 10 -6.83 -11.14 -7.91
C THR A 10 -6.96 -11.88 -6.57
N ASP A 11 -8.07 -11.66 -5.86
CA ASP A 11 -8.38 -12.38 -4.62
C ASP A 11 -8.30 -13.90 -4.81
N PHE A 12 -8.96 -14.41 -5.85
CA PHE A 12 -8.89 -15.82 -6.23
C PHE A 12 -7.46 -16.28 -6.49
N GLY A 13 -6.70 -15.53 -7.28
CA GLY A 13 -5.34 -15.92 -7.66
C GLY A 13 -4.40 -15.98 -6.47
N PHE A 14 -4.46 -14.97 -5.60
CA PHE A 14 -3.66 -14.91 -4.38
C PHE A 14 -3.99 -16.07 -3.43
N LYS A 15 -5.28 -16.28 -3.13
CA LYS A 15 -5.74 -17.39 -2.27
C LYS A 15 -5.52 -18.75 -2.90
N ARG A 16 -5.53 -18.88 -4.22
CA ARG A 16 -5.20 -20.13 -4.91
C ARG A 16 -3.73 -20.51 -4.69
N ILE A 17 -2.82 -19.54 -4.80
CA ILE A 17 -1.38 -19.76 -4.61
C ILE A 17 -1.07 -20.03 -3.13
N PHE A 18 -1.60 -19.21 -2.22
CA PHE A 18 -1.13 -19.20 -0.83
C PHE A 18 -2.17 -19.54 0.24
N GLY A 19 -3.46 -19.63 -0.10
CA GLY A 19 -4.56 -19.75 0.86
C GLY A 19 -5.15 -21.16 1.00
N THR A 20 -4.55 -22.17 0.37
CA THR A 20 -5.08 -23.55 0.41
C THR A 20 -4.10 -24.51 1.10
N GLU A 21 -4.63 -25.49 1.82
CA GLU A 21 -3.85 -26.53 2.51
C GLU A 21 -2.86 -27.27 1.58
N PRO A 22 -3.26 -27.71 0.36
CA PRO A 22 -2.33 -28.37 -0.56
C PRO A 22 -1.15 -27.50 -1.00
N ASN A 23 -1.29 -26.17 -0.93
CA ASN A 23 -0.30 -25.20 -1.40
C ASN A 23 0.44 -24.47 -0.28
N LYS A 24 0.26 -24.91 0.97
CA LYS A 24 0.87 -24.28 2.15
C LYS A 24 2.39 -24.17 2.10
N ASP A 25 3.06 -25.12 1.46
CA ASP A 25 4.50 -25.07 1.21
C ASP A 25 4.93 -23.87 0.34
N LEU A 26 4.08 -23.40 -0.59
CA LEU A 26 4.33 -22.18 -1.36
C LEU A 26 4.41 -20.96 -0.45
N LEU A 27 3.47 -20.83 0.50
CA LEU A 27 3.45 -19.73 1.46
C LEU A 27 4.64 -19.80 2.42
N ILE A 28 4.96 -20.99 2.94
CA ILE A 28 6.11 -21.21 3.81
C ILE A 28 7.41 -20.82 3.10
N ASP A 29 7.58 -21.23 1.84
CA ASP A 29 8.77 -20.90 1.07
C ASP A 29 8.89 -19.38 0.84
N PHE A 30 7.82 -18.73 0.38
CA PHE A 30 7.78 -17.28 0.18
C PHE A 30 8.12 -16.51 1.46
N LEU A 31 7.48 -16.84 2.58
CA LEU A 31 7.74 -16.17 3.86
C LEU A 31 9.16 -16.41 4.36
N ASN A 32 9.70 -17.62 4.18
CA ASN A 32 11.11 -17.87 4.51
C ASN A 32 12.04 -16.99 3.67
N GLN A 33 11.77 -16.78 2.38
CA GLN A 33 12.55 -15.84 1.56
C GLN A 33 12.43 -14.40 2.04
N LEU A 34 11.25 -14.01 2.55
CA LEU A 34 11.01 -12.68 3.10
C LEU A 34 11.81 -12.40 4.39
N PHE A 35 11.92 -13.40 5.28
CA PHE A 35 12.58 -13.24 6.59
C PHE A 35 14.09 -13.53 6.59
N LEU A 36 14.70 -13.88 5.45
CA LEU A 36 16.16 -14.03 5.35
C LEU A 36 16.83 -12.64 5.34
N PRO A 37 17.91 -12.43 6.14
CA PRO A 37 18.79 -13.44 6.76
C PRO A 37 18.54 -13.70 8.27
N GLU A 38 17.40 -13.32 8.87
CA GLU A 38 17.19 -13.35 10.34
C GLU A 38 17.17 -14.75 11.00
N ASN A 39 17.55 -15.84 10.31
CA ASN A 39 17.44 -17.23 10.79
C ASN A 39 16.03 -17.65 11.27
N LYS A 40 15.00 -16.88 10.93
CA LYS A 40 13.60 -17.20 11.21
C LYS A 40 13.07 -18.17 10.16
N LYS A 41 13.48 -19.43 10.29
CA LYS A 41 12.94 -20.51 9.48
C LYS A 41 11.58 -20.92 10.01
N ILE A 42 10.53 -20.69 9.21
CA ILE A 42 9.19 -21.22 9.40
C ILE A 42 9.19 -22.67 8.92
N VAL A 43 8.85 -23.59 9.81
CA VAL A 43 8.80 -25.03 9.50
C VAL A 43 7.39 -25.45 9.14
N SER A 44 6.39 -24.89 9.81
CA SER A 44 4.98 -25.20 9.57
C SER A 44 4.09 -23.99 9.79
N LEU A 45 2.93 -23.98 9.12
CA LEU A 45 1.88 -22.99 9.31
C LEU A 45 0.53 -23.65 9.57
N THR A 46 -0.27 -23.03 10.41
CA THR A 46 -1.70 -23.33 10.58
C THR A 46 -2.51 -22.14 10.10
N TYR A 47 -3.41 -22.34 9.14
CA TYR A 47 -4.35 -21.28 8.74
C TYR A 47 -5.37 -21.06 9.85
N LEU A 48 -5.62 -19.79 10.14
CA LEU A 48 -6.59 -19.34 11.12
C LEU A 48 -7.80 -18.73 10.40
N PRO A 49 -8.98 -18.65 11.04
CA PRO A 49 -10.16 -18.00 10.46
C PRO A 49 -9.86 -16.56 10.06
N THR A 50 -10.14 -16.22 8.80
CA THR A 50 -9.87 -14.91 8.20
C THR A 50 -10.95 -13.88 8.49
N GLU A 51 -12.18 -14.34 8.73
CA GLU A 51 -13.28 -13.48 9.16
C GLU A 51 -13.21 -13.26 10.67
N ARG A 52 -12.96 -12.01 11.06
CA ARG A 52 -13.13 -11.57 12.44
C ARG A 52 -14.45 -10.82 12.55
N LEU A 53 -15.46 -11.54 13.04
CA LEU A 53 -16.65 -10.90 13.60
C LEU A 53 -16.15 -10.02 14.74
N GLY A 54 -16.36 -8.71 14.62
CA GLY A 54 -16.10 -7.82 15.73
C GLY A 54 -16.92 -8.26 16.95
N GLN A 55 -16.39 -8.04 18.14
CA GLN A 55 -16.99 -8.58 19.37
C GLN A 55 -18.37 -7.96 19.65
N VAL A 56 -18.72 -6.86 18.97
CA VAL A 56 -20.00 -6.17 19.02
C VAL A 56 -20.64 -6.10 17.63
N THR A 57 -21.96 -6.21 17.54
CA THR A 57 -22.76 -6.10 16.29
C THR A 57 -22.57 -4.79 15.51
N ALA A 58 -21.84 -3.81 16.05
CA ALA A 58 -21.48 -2.54 15.42
C ALA A 58 -19.99 -2.43 15.03
N ASP A 59 -19.17 -3.44 15.34
CA ASP A 59 -17.75 -3.40 15.02
C ASP A 59 -17.50 -3.65 13.53
N ARG A 60 -16.59 -2.86 12.96
CA ARG A 60 -16.05 -3.13 11.62
C ARG A 60 -15.27 -4.44 11.67
N SER A 61 -15.76 -5.47 11.00
CA SER A 61 -15.04 -6.72 10.82
C SER A 61 -13.75 -6.50 10.02
N GLY A 62 -12.69 -7.19 10.43
CA GLY A 62 -11.50 -7.38 9.61
C GLY A 62 -11.63 -8.68 8.84
N VAL A 63 -11.45 -8.63 7.52
CA VAL A 63 -11.33 -9.84 6.69
C VAL A 63 -9.90 -9.87 6.20
N PHE A 64 -9.15 -10.88 6.61
CA PHE A 64 -7.78 -11.09 6.14
C PHE A 64 -7.77 -11.94 4.87
N ASP A 65 -6.84 -11.69 3.96
CA ASP A 65 -6.64 -12.57 2.81
C ASP A 65 -6.09 -13.91 3.27
N ILE A 66 -5.03 -13.86 4.08
CA ILE A 66 -4.36 -15.00 4.67
C ILE A 66 -3.98 -14.65 6.10
N TYR A 67 -4.44 -15.47 7.03
CA TYR A 67 -4.07 -15.38 8.43
C TYR A 67 -3.58 -16.74 8.91
N CYS A 68 -2.36 -16.78 9.45
CA CYS A 68 -1.75 -18.03 9.88
C CYS A 68 -0.89 -17.88 11.13
N GLU A 69 -0.55 -19.03 11.71
CA GLU A 69 0.29 -19.14 12.89
C GLU A 69 1.44 -20.12 12.64
N THR A 70 2.64 -19.76 13.11
CA THR A 70 3.84 -20.62 13.06
C THR A 70 3.86 -21.63 14.20
N GLU A 71 4.77 -22.61 14.13
CA GLU A 71 4.99 -23.55 15.24
C GLU A 71 5.44 -22.90 16.56
N LYS A 72 5.92 -21.65 16.49
CA LYS A 72 6.36 -20.85 17.65
C LYS A 72 5.25 -19.98 18.22
N GLY A 73 4.04 -20.05 17.67
CA GLY A 73 2.89 -19.24 18.07
C GLY A 73 2.96 -17.78 17.58
N GLU A 74 3.81 -17.49 16.59
CA GLU A 74 3.86 -16.19 15.93
C GLU A 74 2.69 -16.08 14.94
N LYS A 75 2.08 -14.90 14.84
CA LYS A 75 0.92 -14.65 13.98
C LYS A 75 1.35 -13.89 12.74
N LEU A 76 0.85 -14.29 11.57
CA LEU A 76 1.14 -13.64 10.30
C LEU A 76 -0.16 -13.31 9.57
N ILE A 77 -0.29 -12.04 9.19
CA ILE A 77 -1.29 -11.54 8.26
C ILE A 77 -0.56 -11.29 6.93
N VAL A 78 -1.01 -11.89 5.83
CA VAL A 78 -0.41 -11.72 4.50
C VAL A 78 -1.50 -11.26 3.52
N GLU A 79 -1.30 -10.08 2.93
CA GLU A 79 -2.32 -9.33 2.20
C GLU A 79 -1.83 -8.94 0.81
N MET A 80 -2.69 -9.07 -0.21
CA MET A 80 -2.44 -8.54 -1.56
C MET A 80 -3.30 -7.29 -1.77
N GLN A 81 -2.67 -6.13 -1.91
CA GLN A 81 -3.37 -4.85 -1.96
C GLN A 81 -3.09 -4.14 -3.27
N LYS A 82 -4.02 -4.26 -4.23
CA LYS A 82 -3.83 -3.72 -5.58
C LYS A 82 -3.86 -2.20 -5.65
N ALA A 83 -4.79 -1.57 -4.94
CA ALA A 83 -5.05 -0.14 -5.03
C ALA A 83 -4.67 0.58 -3.75
N ARG A 84 -4.13 1.80 -3.90
CA ARG A 84 -3.90 2.68 -2.77
C ARG A 84 -5.23 3.07 -2.16
N GLN A 85 -5.31 3.03 -0.84
CA GLN A 85 -6.43 3.51 -0.06
C GLN A 85 -5.91 4.52 0.96
N ASP A 86 -6.71 5.53 1.24
CA ASP A 86 -6.43 6.43 2.36
C ASP A 86 -6.42 5.64 3.66
N PHE A 87 -5.58 6.07 4.60
CA PHE A 87 -5.42 5.42 5.90
C PHE A 87 -4.97 3.95 5.82
N PHE A 88 -4.29 3.54 4.73
CA PHE A 88 -3.74 2.19 4.61
C PHE A 88 -2.85 1.80 5.82
N LYS A 89 -2.03 2.73 6.29
CA LYS A 89 -1.15 2.52 7.44
C LYS A 89 -1.95 2.36 8.73
N ASP A 90 -2.93 3.23 8.97
CA ASP A 90 -3.84 3.15 10.11
C ASP A 90 -4.61 1.81 10.12
N ARG A 91 -5.11 1.37 8.96
CA ARG A 91 -5.79 0.07 8.82
C ARG A 91 -4.83 -1.08 9.12
N SER A 92 -3.60 -1.03 8.62
CA SER A 92 -2.59 -2.06 8.90
C SER A 92 -2.31 -2.18 10.40
N VAL A 93 -2.15 -1.02 11.08
CA VAL A 93 -1.95 -0.98 12.53
C VAL A 93 -3.19 -1.52 13.25
N PHE A 94 -4.39 -1.08 12.89
CA PHE A 94 -5.64 -1.57 13.47
C PHE A 94 -5.78 -3.09 13.32
N TYR A 95 -5.50 -3.63 12.13
CA TYR A 95 -5.59 -5.07 11.85
C TYR A 95 -4.59 -5.89 12.67
N SER A 96 -3.38 -5.36 12.88
CA SER A 96 -2.40 -6.01 13.74
C SER A 96 -2.83 -6.10 15.22
N THR A 97 -3.85 -5.35 15.65
CA THR A 97 -4.37 -5.45 17.03
C THR A 97 -5.17 -6.72 17.28
N PHE A 98 -5.85 -7.30 16.28
CA PHE A 98 -6.64 -8.52 16.48
C PHE A 98 -5.77 -9.71 16.90
N PRO A 99 -4.66 -10.04 16.20
CA PRO A 99 -3.76 -11.10 16.65
C PRO A 99 -3.08 -10.82 18.00
N ILE A 100 -2.94 -9.55 18.40
CA ILE A 100 -2.41 -9.19 19.73
C ILE A 100 -3.45 -9.50 20.80
N GLN A 101 -4.70 -9.09 20.60
CA GLN A 101 -5.81 -9.32 21.52
C GLN A 101 -6.11 -10.82 21.68
N ASP A 102 -6.03 -11.59 20.60
CA ASP A 102 -6.26 -13.03 20.59
C ASP A 102 -5.27 -13.83 21.46
N GLN A 103 -4.13 -13.24 21.82
CA GLN A 103 -3.12 -13.88 22.67
C GLN A 103 -3.43 -13.74 24.17
N ALA A 104 -4.42 -12.92 24.54
CA ALA A 104 -4.81 -12.76 25.93
C ALA A 104 -5.47 -14.04 26.45
N ILE A 105 -4.95 -14.56 27.57
CA ILE A 105 -5.50 -15.72 28.27
C ILE A 105 -6.27 -15.27 29.53
N ARG A 106 -7.31 -16.01 29.91
CA ARG A 106 -8.06 -15.75 31.15
C ARG A 106 -7.27 -16.25 32.36
N GLY A 107 -7.31 -15.49 33.46
CA GLY A 107 -6.60 -15.80 34.69
C GLY A 107 -5.28 -15.06 34.81
N GLU A 108 -4.26 -15.69 35.39
CA GLU A 108 -2.94 -15.08 35.52
C GLU A 108 -2.21 -15.06 34.17
N TRP A 109 -2.00 -13.86 33.63
CA TRP A 109 -1.22 -13.62 32.43
C TRP A 109 -0.12 -12.60 32.69
N ASN A 110 1.09 -12.92 32.23
CA ASN A 110 2.27 -12.06 32.38
C ASN A 110 2.42 -11.04 31.23
N PHE A 111 1.41 -10.91 30.36
CA PHE A 111 1.41 -10.01 29.20
C PHE A 111 2.53 -10.28 28.18
N LYS A 112 3.17 -11.45 28.22
CA LYS A 112 4.20 -11.82 27.24
C LYS A 112 3.54 -12.18 25.91
N LEU A 113 3.69 -11.30 24.92
CA LEU A 113 3.23 -11.51 23.55
C LEU A 113 4.23 -12.34 22.72
N ASN A 114 3.70 -13.12 21.79
CA ASN A 114 4.40 -13.65 20.62
C ASN A 114 4.43 -12.60 19.50
N ALA A 115 5.30 -12.82 18.51
CA ALA A 115 5.44 -11.90 17.40
C ALA A 115 4.22 -11.88 16.48
N VAL A 116 3.90 -10.70 15.97
CA VAL A 116 2.85 -10.44 14.97
C VAL A 116 3.51 -9.75 13.77
N TYR A 117 3.35 -10.37 12.61
CA TYR A 117 3.85 -9.87 11.33
C TYR A 117 2.68 -9.50 10.43
N THR A 118 2.71 -8.29 9.88
CA THR A 118 1.77 -7.86 8.84
C THR A 118 2.53 -7.68 7.54
N VAL A 119 2.30 -8.55 6.57
CA VAL A 119 2.97 -8.56 5.27
C VAL A 119 2.00 -8.04 4.21
N GLY A 120 2.34 -6.92 3.56
CA GLY A 120 1.56 -6.34 2.48
C GLY A 120 2.31 -6.39 1.15
N LEU A 121 1.78 -7.14 0.19
CA LEU A 121 2.19 -7.09 -1.22
C LEU A 121 1.39 -5.98 -1.92
N LEU A 122 2.04 -4.86 -2.21
CA LEU A 122 1.37 -3.64 -2.65
C LEU A 122 1.49 -3.46 -4.17
N GLY A 123 0.34 -3.33 -4.84
CA GLY A 123 0.23 -2.98 -6.25
C GLY A 123 0.36 -1.47 -6.53
N PHE A 124 0.72 -0.68 -5.52
CA PHE A 124 0.88 0.77 -5.56
C PHE A 124 2.12 1.19 -4.76
N ASN A 125 2.52 2.46 -4.92
CA ASN A 125 3.66 3.03 -4.22
C ASN A 125 3.24 3.96 -3.07
N PHE A 126 4.08 4.06 -2.03
CA PHE A 126 3.94 5.10 -1.01
C PHE A 126 4.39 6.46 -1.58
N ALA A 127 3.51 7.46 -1.50
CA ALA A 127 3.82 8.78 -2.06
C ALA A 127 4.98 9.48 -1.36
N GLU A 128 5.14 9.27 -0.05
CA GLU A 128 6.26 9.84 0.71
C GLU A 128 7.63 9.21 0.40
N HIS A 129 7.67 8.15 -0.41
CA HIS A 129 8.89 7.46 -0.83
C HIS A 129 9.03 7.48 -2.37
N ALA A 130 8.49 8.52 -3.02
CA ALA A 130 8.56 8.67 -4.47
C ALA A 130 9.96 9.05 -4.97
N ASP A 131 10.82 9.54 -4.09
CA ASP A 131 12.20 9.94 -4.35
C ASP A 131 13.17 8.75 -4.45
N ASP A 132 12.87 7.63 -3.80
CA ASP A 132 13.64 6.39 -3.91
C ASP A 132 12.90 5.32 -4.73
N ALA A 133 13.20 5.31 -6.03
CA ALA A 133 12.64 4.35 -6.97
C ALA A 133 13.13 2.91 -6.76
N LYS A 134 14.23 2.68 -6.03
CA LYS A 134 14.82 1.36 -5.81
C LYS A 134 14.41 0.74 -4.48
N TYR A 135 14.01 1.55 -3.51
CA TYR A 135 13.54 1.08 -2.22
C TYR A 135 12.09 0.61 -2.29
N PHE A 136 11.91 -0.71 -2.44
CA PHE A 136 10.60 -1.37 -2.54
C PHE A 136 10.24 -2.23 -1.32
N HIS A 137 11.22 -2.58 -0.48
CA HIS A 137 11.04 -3.47 0.67
C HIS A 137 11.16 -2.68 1.96
N HIS A 138 10.02 -2.45 2.63
CA HIS A 138 9.94 -1.75 3.89
C HIS A 138 9.77 -2.72 5.04
N GLU A 139 10.65 -2.64 6.03
CA GLU A 139 10.49 -3.32 7.30
C GLU A 139 10.34 -2.27 8.41
N VAL A 140 9.20 -2.25 9.09
CA VAL A 140 8.83 -1.22 10.06
C VAL A 140 8.56 -1.86 11.41
N LYS A 141 9.26 -1.36 12.44
CA LYS A 141 9.16 -1.78 13.85
C LYS A 141 8.96 -0.56 14.75
N LEU A 142 8.48 -0.76 15.97
CA LEU A 142 8.41 0.30 16.96
C LEU A 142 9.84 0.72 17.38
N MET A 143 10.08 2.03 17.46
CA MET A 143 11.42 2.61 17.64
C MET A 143 11.43 3.69 18.73
N ASP A 144 12.50 3.74 19.52
CA ASP A 144 12.83 4.91 20.35
C ASP A 144 13.24 6.06 19.42
N THR A 145 12.44 7.12 19.39
CA THR A 145 12.59 8.23 18.42
C THR A 145 13.86 9.05 18.64
N LYS A 146 14.41 9.09 19.86
CA LYS A 146 15.64 9.82 20.19
C LYS A 146 16.87 8.98 19.90
N ARG A 147 16.84 7.68 20.24
CA ARG A 147 17.98 6.77 20.05
C ARG A 147 18.07 6.16 18.66
N LYS A 148 16.96 6.16 17.91
CA LYS A 148 16.83 5.48 16.62
C LYS A 148 17.08 3.97 16.70
N THR A 149 16.70 3.37 17.83
CA THR A 149 16.84 1.93 18.09
C THR A 149 15.49 1.26 18.17
N VAL A 150 15.37 0.02 17.72
CA VAL A 150 14.16 -0.79 17.86
C VAL A 150 13.79 -0.88 19.34
N PHE A 151 12.58 -0.45 19.67
CA PHE A 151 12.01 -0.50 21.01
C PHE A 151 11.23 -1.80 21.25
N PHE A 152 10.54 -2.30 20.21
CA PHE A 152 9.77 -3.54 20.27
C PHE A 152 9.82 -4.25 18.92
N ASP A 153 10.37 -5.46 18.92
CA ASP A 153 10.69 -6.25 17.72
C ASP A 153 9.64 -7.31 17.37
N LYS A 154 8.64 -7.51 18.24
CA LYS A 154 7.55 -8.48 18.06
C LYS A 154 6.35 -7.92 17.30
N LEU A 155 6.35 -6.66 16.90
CA LEU A 155 5.33 -6.09 16.03
C LEU A 155 6.04 -5.51 14.80
N THR A 156 5.96 -6.26 13.70
CA THR A 156 6.69 -5.94 12.47
C THR A 156 5.72 -5.82 11.30
N TYR A 157 5.84 -4.73 10.56
CA TYR A 157 5.12 -4.53 9.30
C TYR A 157 6.11 -4.64 8.15
N ILE A 158 5.80 -5.47 7.17
CA ILE A 158 6.62 -5.68 5.98
C ILE A 158 5.79 -5.27 4.77
N TYR A 159 6.23 -4.27 4.02
CA TYR A 159 5.53 -3.81 2.82
C TYR A 159 6.42 -3.93 1.60
N LEU A 160 5.89 -4.51 0.53
CA LEU A 160 6.58 -4.76 -0.72
C LEU A 160 5.88 -3.99 -1.85
N GLU A 161 6.46 -2.87 -2.28
CA GLU A 161 5.97 -2.04 -3.40
C GLU A 161 6.29 -2.72 -4.74
N LEU A 162 5.41 -3.60 -5.21
CA LEU A 162 5.62 -4.36 -6.45
C LEU A 162 5.83 -3.49 -7.72
N PRO A 163 5.24 -2.28 -7.87
CA PRO A 163 5.55 -1.43 -9.02
C PRO A 163 7.01 -0.98 -9.09
N LYS A 164 7.71 -0.87 -7.94
CA LYS A 164 9.15 -0.53 -7.89
C LYS A 164 10.07 -1.72 -8.21
N PHE A 165 9.58 -2.96 -8.10
CA PHE A 165 10.35 -4.15 -8.45
C PHE A 165 10.42 -4.36 -9.97
N ASN A 166 11.49 -3.88 -10.62
CA ASN A 166 11.62 -3.87 -12.08
C ASN A 166 12.76 -4.75 -12.62
N LYS A 167 13.28 -5.67 -11.80
CA LYS A 167 14.27 -6.66 -12.25
C LYS A 167 13.70 -7.51 -13.38
N THR A 168 14.49 -7.72 -14.41
CA THR A 168 14.25 -8.68 -15.50
C THR A 168 14.62 -10.09 -15.07
N GLU A 169 14.27 -11.11 -15.88
CA GLU A 169 14.64 -12.51 -15.60
C GLU A 169 16.15 -12.69 -15.41
N ASP A 170 16.96 -11.92 -16.13
CA ASP A 170 18.42 -12.00 -16.06
C ASP A 170 19.02 -11.38 -14.79
N GLU A 171 18.29 -10.48 -14.14
CA GLU A 171 18.71 -9.75 -12.93
C GLU A 171 18.25 -10.42 -11.63
N LEU A 172 17.59 -11.59 -11.71
CA LEU A 172 17.11 -12.32 -10.53
C LEU A 172 18.26 -13.05 -9.84
N GLU A 173 18.64 -12.59 -8.66
CA GLU A 173 19.80 -13.11 -7.91
C GLU A 173 19.40 -14.28 -7.00
N ASN A 174 18.26 -14.15 -6.33
CA ASN A 174 17.81 -15.09 -5.28
C ASN A 174 16.33 -15.47 -5.42
N ASP A 175 15.86 -16.39 -4.58
CA ASP A 175 14.47 -16.88 -4.66
C ASP A 175 13.46 -15.82 -4.21
N PHE A 176 13.86 -14.83 -3.39
CA PHE A 176 13.02 -13.67 -3.08
C PHE A 176 12.72 -12.84 -4.34
N ASP A 177 13.75 -12.52 -5.14
CA ASP A 177 13.58 -11.85 -6.43
C ASP A 177 12.68 -12.67 -7.37
N ARG A 178 12.87 -13.99 -7.43
CA ARG A 178 12.04 -14.89 -8.25
C ARG A 178 10.58 -14.88 -7.82
N TRP A 179 10.30 -14.86 -6.51
CA TRP A 179 8.94 -14.74 -5.98
C TRP A 179 8.28 -13.44 -6.41
N LEU A 180 8.95 -12.31 -6.22
CA LEU A 180 8.43 -11.00 -6.61
C LEU A 180 8.21 -10.90 -8.13
N TYR A 181 9.17 -11.40 -8.91
CA TYR A 181 9.08 -11.44 -10.36
C TYR A 181 7.89 -12.28 -10.83
N VAL A 182 7.71 -13.47 -10.27
CA VAL A 182 6.60 -14.36 -10.62
C VAL A 182 5.27 -13.76 -10.20
N LEU A 183 5.10 -13.32 -8.95
CA LEU A 183 3.84 -12.74 -8.48
C LEU A 183 3.43 -11.51 -9.31
N LYS A 184 4.39 -10.67 -9.70
CA LYS A 184 4.14 -9.48 -10.53
C LYS A 184 3.70 -9.84 -11.95
N ASN A 185 4.31 -10.87 -12.55
CA ASN A 185 4.22 -11.13 -13.98
C ASN A 185 3.47 -12.42 -14.38
N LEU A 186 2.99 -13.22 -13.43
CA LEU A 186 2.47 -14.58 -13.65
C LEU A 186 1.48 -14.69 -14.82
N HIS A 187 0.48 -13.81 -14.84
CA HIS A 187 -0.57 -13.77 -15.88
C HIS A 187 -0.07 -13.43 -17.29
N MET A 188 1.13 -12.84 -17.41
CA MET A 188 1.75 -12.48 -18.68
C MET A 188 2.62 -13.62 -19.26
N PHE A 189 2.84 -14.70 -18.51
CA PHE A 189 3.66 -15.80 -18.99
C PHE A 189 2.88 -16.76 -19.88
N ASP A 190 3.45 -17.08 -21.05
CA ASP A 190 2.99 -18.22 -21.86
C ASP A 190 3.65 -19.53 -21.41
N ASN A 191 4.86 -19.46 -20.89
CA ASN A 191 5.60 -20.59 -20.36
C ASN A 191 6.40 -20.15 -19.15
N ARG A 192 6.72 -21.12 -18.28
CA ARG A 192 7.58 -20.87 -17.12
C ARG A 192 8.98 -20.42 -17.58
N PRO A 193 9.53 -19.33 -17.02
CA PRO A 193 10.87 -18.86 -17.35
C PRO A 193 11.97 -19.89 -17.02
N ALA A 194 13.00 -19.97 -17.85
CA ALA A 194 14.05 -21.00 -17.74
C ALA A 194 14.90 -20.84 -16.48
N LYS A 195 15.09 -19.62 -15.99
CA LYS A 195 15.83 -19.36 -14.73
C LYS A 195 15.03 -19.66 -13.46
N ILE A 196 13.76 -20.06 -13.58
CA ILE A 196 12.85 -20.31 -12.47
C ILE A 196 12.47 -21.80 -12.43
N GLU A 197 13.49 -22.63 -12.20
CA GLU A 197 13.41 -24.08 -12.38
C GLU A 197 13.26 -24.94 -11.12
N ASN A 198 13.48 -24.35 -9.95
CA ASN A 198 13.37 -25.02 -8.66
C ASN A 198 11.96 -25.60 -8.40
N ARG A 199 11.93 -26.62 -7.54
CA ARG A 199 10.75 -27.46 -7.28
C ARG A 199 9.53 -26.65 -6.83
N ILE A 200 9.74 -25.64 -6.00
CA ILE A 200 8.66 -24.83 -5.45
C ILE A 200 7.94 -24.03 -6.54
N PHE A 201 8.69 -23.46 -7.48
CA PHE A 201 8.09 -22.74 -8.60
C PHE A 201 7.49 -23.69 -9.64
N LYS A 202 8.04 -24.89 -9.86
CA LYS A 202 7.35 -25.94 -10.67
C LYS A 202 5.93 -26.16 -10.16
N LYS A 203 5.76 -26.33 -8.85
CA LYS A 203 4.45 -26.48 -8.21
C LYS A 203 3.58 -25.25 -8.40
N LEU A 204 4.12 -24.05 -8.17
CA LEU A 204 3.38 -22.79 -8.38
C LEU A 204 2.80 -22.70 -9.78
N PHE A 205 3.59 -22.96 -10.82
CA PHE A 205 3.14 -22.86 -12.20
C PHE A 205 2.07 -23.91 -12.57
N GLU A 206 2.10 -25.10 -11.96
CA GLU A 206 1.03 -26.09 -12.14
C GLU A 206 -0.26 -25.67 -11.42
N VAL A 207 -0.16 -25.16 -10.19
CA VAL A 207 -1.32 -24.63 -9.44
C VAL A 207 -1.96 -23.43 -10.15
N ALA A 208 -1.14 -22.60 -10.79
CA ALA A 208 -1.56 -21.37 -11.45
C ALA A 208 -2.20 -21.58 -12.83
N LYS A 209 -2.17 -22.80 -13.37
CA LYS A 209 -2.55 -23.11 -14.75
C LYS A 209 -4.07 -23.11 -14.91
N ILE A 210 -4.60 -22.13 -15.65
CA ILE A 210 -6.05 -21.93 -15.80
C ILE A 210 -6.72 -23.14 -16.49
N ALA A 211 -6.01 -23.79 -17.42
CA ALA A 211 -6.52 -24.95 -18.14
C ALA A 211 -6.85 -26.16 -17.23
N ALA A 212 -6.31 -26.20 -16.01
CA ALA A 212 -6.58 -27.26 -15.04
C ALA A 212 -7.82 -26.97 -14.16
N PHE A 213 -8.48 -25.83 -14.33
CA PHE A 213 -9.58 -25.42 -13.46
C PHE A 213 -10.87 -26.17 -13.78
N THR A 214 -11.59 -26.50 -12.72
CA THR A 214 -13.00 -26.88 -12.81
C THR A 214 -13.86 -25.71 -13.32
N LYS A 215 -15.10 -25.99 -13.70
CA LYS A 215 -16.04 -24.94 -14.14
C LYS A 215 -16.26 -23.88 -13.05
N ASP A 216 -16.40 -24.31 -11.80
CA ASP A 216 -16.65 -23.40 -10.68
C ASP A 216 -15.41 -22.56 -10.34
N GLU A 217 -14.22 -23.15 -10.35
CA GLU A 217 -12.96 -22.42 -10.17
C GLU A 217 -12.75 -21.40 -11.28
N LYS A 218 -13.06 -21.77 -12.53
CA LYS A 218 -12.98 -20.85 -13.67
C LYS A 218 -13.95 -19.68 -13.52
N MET A 219 -15.20 -19.94 -13.11
CA MET A 219 -16.20 -18.89 -12.87
C MET A 219 -15.80 -17.96 -11.71
N ALA A 220 -15.28 -18.51 -10.61
CA ALA A 220 -14.76 -17.74 -9.49
C ALA A 220 -13.59 -16.84 -9.93
N TYR A 221 -12.66 -17.39 -10.71
CA TYR A 221 -11.53 -16.63 -11.24
C TYR A 221 -11.97 -15.53 -12.22
N GLU A 222 -12.89 -15.82 -13.15
CA GLU A 222 -13.46 -14.82 -14.07
C GLU A 222 -14.16 -13.68 -13.30
N THR A 223 -14.83 -14.01 -12.20
CA THR A 223 -15.46 -13.02 -11.31
C THR A 223 -14.39 -12.13 -10.65
N SER A 224 -13.32 -12.71 -10.10
CA SER A 224 -12.23 -11.90 -9.54
C SER A 224 -11.50 -11.06 -10.60
N LEU A 225 -11.35 -11.57 -11.82
CA LEU A 225 -10.81 -10.77 -12.95
C LEU A 225 -11.71 -9.60 -13.30
N LYS A 226 -13.04 -9.79 -13.30
CA LYS A 226 -13.99 -8.71 -13.53
C LYS A 226 -13.83 -7.62 -12.47
N HIS A 227 -13.80 -7.99 -11.19
CA HIS A 227 -13.57 -7.03 -10.09
C HIS A 227 -12.25 -6.26 -10.26
N LEU A 228 -11.17 -6.96 -10.65
CA LEU A 228 -9.88 -6.31 -10.90
C LEU A 228 -9.95 -5.32 -12.07
N ARG A 229 -10.64 -5.67 -13.16
CA ARG A 229 -10.85 -4.79 -14.33
C ARG A 229 -11.68 -3.56 -13.96
N ASP A 230 -12.76 -3.76 -13.20
CA ASP A 230 -13.61 -2.66 -12.72
C ASP A 230 -12.80 -1.71 -11.83
N LEU A 231 -11.98 -2.23 -10.91
CA LEU A 231 -11.09 -1.45 -10.08
C LEU A 231 -10.07 -0.64 -10.91
N ASN A 232 -9.43 -1.27 -11.90
CA ASN A 232 -8.50 -0.56 -12.78
C ASN A 232 -9.19 0.58 -13.55
N ASN A 233 -10.40 0.33 -14.08
CA ASN A 233 -11.19 1.35 -14.77
C ASN A 233 -11.52 2.55 -13.86
N VAL A 234 -11.87 2.29 -12.60
CA VAL A 234 -12.12 3.36 -11.60
C VAL A 234 -10.85 4.16 -11.34
N ILE A 235 -9.71 3.50 -11.14
CA ILE A 235 -8.43 4.17 -10.90
C ILE A 235 -8.01 5.01 -12.11
N ASP A 236 -8.10 4.47 -13.32
CA ASP A 236 -7.72 5.17 -14.55
C ASP A 236 -8.62 6.38 -14.82
N THR A 237 -9.92 6.24 -14.56
CA THR A 237 -10.89 7.35 -14.68
C THR A 237 -10.56 8.45 -13.68
N ALA A 238 -10.42 8.12 -12.40
CA ALA A 238 -10.08 9.10 -11.36
C ALA A 238 -8.73 9.79 -11.63
N ARG A 239 -7.74 9.05 -12.15
CA ARG A 239 -6.45 9.63 -12.56
C ARG A 239 -6.60 10.61 -13.71
N ARG A 240 -7.39 10.27 -14.74
CA ARG A 240 -7.63 11.16 -15.88
C ARG A 240 -8.34 12.43 -15.46
N GLU A 241 -9.42 12.31 -14.69
CA GLU A 241 -10.18 13.45 -14.17
C GLU A 241 -9.32 14.35 -13.29
N GLY A 242 -8.55 13.78 -12.35
CA GLY A 242 -7.63 14.56 -11.51
C GLY A 242 -6.52 15.27 -12.28
N VAL A 243 -6.05 14.70 -13.40
CA VAL A 243 -5.09 15.38 -14.29
C VAL A 243 -5.74 16.52 -15.06
N GLU A 244 -6.98 16.33 -15.54
CA GLU A 244 -7.73 17.37 -16.26
C GLU A 244 -8.08 18.55 -15.35
N GLU A 245 -8.60 18.28 -14.15
CA GLU A 245 -8.90 19.28 -13.12
C GLU A 245 -7.62 20.01 -12.70
N GLY A 246 -6.56 19.27 -12.35
CA GLY A 246 -5.28 19.87 -11.95
C GLY A 246 -4.65 20.73 -13.06
N ARG A 247 -4.85 20.37 -14.33
CA ARG A 247 -4.42 21.21 -15.45
C ARG A 247 -5.24 22.49 -15.56
N ALA A 248 -6.56 22.40 -15.38
CA ALA A 248 -7.44 23.57 -15.42
C ALA A 248 -7.12 24.55 -14.27
N GLU A 249 -7.02 24.04 -13.04
CA GLU A 249 -6.66 24.83 -11.84
C GLU A 249 -5.24 25.42 -11.96
N GLY A 250 -4.30 24.67 -12.54
CA GLY A 250 -2.93 25.12 -12.77
C GLY A 250 -2.85 26.27 -13.79
N ILE A 251 -3.64 26.20 -14.87
CA ILE A 251 -3.76 27.30 -15.84
C ILE A 251 -4.38 28.53 -15.17
N GLU A 252 -5.48 28.37 -14.43
CA GLU A 252 -6.15 29.48 -13.75
C GLU A 252 -5.22 30.14 -12.71
N SER A 253 -4.54 29.33 -11.89
CA SER A 253 -3.57 29.81 -10.91
C SER A 253 -2.38 30.50 -11.56
N GLY A 254 -1.87 29.97 -12.68
CA GLY A 254 -0.81 30.60 -13.46
C GLY A 254 -1.20 31.97 -14.00
N ILE A 255 -2.41 32.09 -14.57
CA ILE A 255 -2.96 33.37 -15.04
C ILE A 255 -3.05 34.38 -13.88
N LYS A 256 -3.57 33.97 -12.72
CA LYS A 256 -3.65 34.83 -11.53
C LYS A 256 -2.27 35.26 -11.03
N GLN A 257 -1.28 34.38 -11.00
CA GLN A 257 0.09 34.72 -10.60
C GLN A 257 0.74 35.71 -11.55
N VAL A 258 0.54 35.56 -12.86
CA VAL A 258 1.02 36.54 -13.86
C VAL A 258 0.32 37.88 -13.66
N ALA A 259 -1.00 37.90 -13.45
CA ALA A 259 -1.75 39.12 -13.18
C ALA A 259 -1.21 39.88 -11.95
N ILE A 260 -0.93 39.17 -10.85
CA ILE A 260 -0.34 39.76 -9.63
C ILE A 260 1.04 40.37 -9.92
N LYS A 261 1.90 39.68 -10.67
CA LYS A 261 3.22 40.21 -11.05
C LYS A 261 3.10 41.47 -11.90
N MET A 262 2.19 41.48 -12.88
CA MET A 262 1.96 42.67 -13.72
C MET A 262 1.44 43.86 -12.91
N LEU A 263 0.55 43.63 -11.94
CA LEU A 263 0.09 44.68 -11.02
C LEU A 263 1.23 45.22 -10.15
N ASN A 264 2.10 44.36 -9.63
CA ASN A 264 3.26 44.75 -8.83
C ASN A 264 4.28 45.56 -9.64
N ASP A 265 4.43 45.25 -10.93
CA ASP A 265 5.28 46.00 -11.87
C ASP A 265 4.65 47.34 -12.30
N GLY A 266 3.47 47.69 -11.76
CA GLY A 266 2.81 48.98 -11.97
C GLY A 266 1.97 49.07 -13.24
N LEU A 267 1.66 47.93 -13.90
CA LEU A 267 0.76 47.95 -15.05
C LEU A 267 -0.69 48.24 -14.60
N SER A 268 -1.42 48.99 -15.42
CA SER A 268 -2.81 49.33 -15.16
C SER A 268 -3.72 48.10 -15.23
N SER A 269 -4.82 48.12 -14.47
CA SER A 269 -5.80 47.03 -14.45
C SER A 269 -6.34 46.70 -15.84
N GLU A 270 -6.46 47.68 -16.74
CA GLU A 270 -6.89 47.48 -18.13
C GLU A 270 -5.84 46.72 -18.95
N MET A 271 -4.55 47.00 -18.76
CA MET A 271 -3.47 46.25 -19.40
C MET A 271 -3.41 44.82 -18.87
N VAL A 272 -3.55 44.64 -17.56
CA VAL A 272 -3.58 43.29 -16.94
C VAL A 272 -4.77 42.50 -17.49
N ALA A 273 -5.96 43.09 -17.57
CA ALA A 273 -7.16 42.46 -18.15
C ALA A 273 -6.92 42.02 -19.60
N LYS A 274 -6.34 42.91 -20.41
CA LYS A 274 -6.06 42.64 -21.82
C LYS A 274 -5.14 41.45 -22.04
N TYR A 275 -4.09 41.30 -21.22
CA TYR A 275 -3.08 40.25 -21.44
C TYR A 275 -3.36 38.94 -20.69
N THR A 276 -4.09 38.99 -19.58
CA THR A 276 -4.40 37.80 -18.77
C THR A 276 -5.78 37.22 -19.07
N GLY A 277 -6.65 37.97 -19.75
CA GLY A 277 -8.03 37.57 -20.03
C GLY A 277 -8.95 37.61 -18.80
N LEU A 278 -8.47 38.09 -17.65
CA LEU A 278 -9.26 38.28 -16.44
C LEU A 278 -10.18 39.49 -16.58
N THR A 279 -11.33 39.45 -15.90
CA THR A 279 -12.20 40.62 -15.79
C THR A 279 -11.58 41.67 -14.86
N LEU A 280 -11.95 42.94 -15.05
CA LEU A 280 -11.51 44.02 -14.15
C LEU A 280 -11.89 43.73 -12.68
N THR A 281 -13.06 43.15 -12.43
CA THR A 281 -13.50 42.71 -11.10
C THR A 281 -12.61 41.62 -10.49
N GLN A 282 -12.15 40.65 -11.29
CA GLN A 282 -11.20 39.64 -10.82
C GLN A 282 -9.84 40.25 -10.49
N ILE A 283 -9.39 41.23 -11.28
CA ILE A 283 -8.13 41.95 -11.06
C ILE A 283 -8.19 42.85 -9.83
N GLU A 284 -9.31 43.54 -9.60
CA GLU A 284 -9.55 44.33 -8.39
C GLU A 284 -9.54 43.45 -7.13
N SER A 285 -10.14 42.26 -7.20
CA SER A 285 -10.09 41.28 -6.10
C SER A 285 -8.65 40.83 -5.80
N LEU A 286 -7.85 40.55 -6.84
CA LEU A 286 -6.44 40.18 -6.70
C LEU A 286 -5.61 41.34 -6.13
N ALA A 287 -5.84 42.57 -6.60
CA ALA A 287 -5.15 43.77 -6.12
C ALA A 287 -5.46 44.06 -4.64
N ASN A 288 -6.71 43.88 -4.22
CA ASN A 288 -7.12 44.06 -2.83
C ASN A 288 -6.52 42.99 -1.92
N ASN A 289 -6.55 41.71 -2.31
CA ASN A 289 -5.97 40.63 -1.52
C ASN A 289 -4.44 40.76 -1.38
N ASN A 290 -3.76 41.31 -2.39
CA ASN A 290 -2.31 41.55 -2.34
C ASN A 290 -1.94 42.72 -1.40
N ARG A 291 -2.81 43.74 -1.27
CA ARG A 291 -2.62 44.87 -0.33
C ARG A 291 -2.83 44.50 1.15
N VAL A 292 -3.57 43.44 1.45
CA VAL A 292 -3.78 42.97 2.85
C VAL A 292 -2.51 42.36 3.45
N CYS A 293 -1.53 41.94 2.63
CA CYS A 293 -0.23 41.45 3.12
C CYS A 293 0.74 42.55 3.56
N GLU A 294 0.46 43.84 3.32
CA GLU A 294 1.34 44.96 3.71
C GLU A 294 0.92 45.72 4.99
N THR A 295 -0.12 45.28 5.71
CA THR A 295 -0.49 45.94 6.98
C THR A 295 0.22 45.32 8.19
N THR A 296 1.22 46.04 8.67
CA THR A 296 1.91 45.98 9.98
C THR A 296 1.13 45.27 11.11
N ALA A 297 1.46 44.02 11.40
CA ALA A 297 1.12 43.39 12.68
C ALA A 297 2.24 43.68 13.69
N GLY A 298 2.14 44.82 14.39
CA GLY A 298 2.95 45.08 15.58
C GLY A 298 2.64 44.03 16.65
N TYR A 299 3.59 43.11 16.86
CA TYR A 299 3.54 42.13 17.94
C TYR A 299 3.55 42.84 19.30
N LYS A 300 2.39 43.00 19.95
CA LYS A 300 2.32 43.31 21.38
C LYS A 300 2.35 42.00 22.16
N SER A 301 3.48 41.72 22.81
CA SER A 301 3.60 40.61 23.74
C SER A 301 2.81 40.90 25.02
N GLU A 302 1.61 40.34 25.17
CA GLU A 302 1.00 40.19 26.49
C GLU A 302 1.50 38.89 27.11
N LYS A 303 2.53 39.00 27.97
CA LYS A 303 2.94 37.91 28.85
C LYS A 303 1.83 37.67 29.88
N PRO A 304 1.34 36.43 30.08
CA PRO A 304 0.51 36.13 31.23
C PRO A 304 1.35 36.25 32.51
N ARG A 305 0.95 37.14 33.41
CA ARG A 305 1.45 37.18 34.79
C ARG A 305 1.12 35.85 35.47
N LYS A 306 2.16 35.10 35.86
CA LYS A 306 2.06 33.99 36.82
C LYS A 306 1.34 34.49 38.08
N LYS A 307 0.14 33.99 38.37
CA LYS A 307 -0.43 34.06 39.71
C LYS A 307 0.27 33.02 40.57
N ARG A 308 1.11 33.49 41.50
CA ARG A 308 1.47 32.75 42.71
C ARG A 308 0.22 32.67 43.58
N LYS A 309 -0.16 31.45 43.98
CA LYS A 309 -0.42 31.04 45.35
C LYS A 309 -0.38 29.52 45.40
#